data_AF-A0AAW2UVR0-F1
#
_entry.id   AF-A0AAW2UVR0-F1
#
_cell.length_a   1.000
_cell.length_b   1.000
_cell.length_c   1.000
_cell.angle_alpha   90.00
_cell.angle_beta   90.00
_cell.angle_gamma   90.00
#
_symmetry.space_group_name_H-M   'P 1'
#
loop_
_entity.id
_entity.type
_entity.pdbx_description
1 polymer ?
#
loop_
_entity_poly.entity_id
_entity_poly.type
_entity_poly.pdbx_seq_one_letter_code
_entity_poly.pdbx_strand_id
1 'polypeptide(L)'
;MCDWLLSGYSAVLVSPDRLCPLLLHLEFCCKLILRLATKLEQHMLQQRAKLAWMKGGDQCSRIFFRKVAKRRASKRIFQITNTAGQILTDQQDVINEFIAFSGVVGR
;
A
#
# COMPACT_ATOMS: atom_id res chain seq x y z
N MET A 1 -59.05 16.71 -25.57
CA MET A 1 -57.87 17.47 -26.02
C MET A 1 -56.90 17.41 -24.86
N CYS A 2 -55.68 16.88 -25.07
CA CYS A 2 -54.64 16.58 -24.06
C CYS A 2 -54.80 15.26 -23.29
N ASP A 3 -54.44 14.13 -23.91
CA ASP A 3 -54.03 12.90 -23.18
C ASP A 3 -53.20 11.93 -24.06
N TRP A 4 -53.24 12.08 -25.39
CA TRP A 4 -52.47 11.22 -26.31
C TRP A 4 -51.00 11.62 -26.51
N LEU A 5 -50.52 12.71 -25.91
CA LEU A 5 -49.13 13.19 -26.12
C LEU A 5 -48.12 12.73 -25.06
N LEU A 6 -48.55 12.06 -23.98
CA LEU A 6 -47.64 11.58 -22.93
C LEU A 6 -47.45 10.05 -22.90
N SER A 7 -48.20 9.28 -23.67
CA SER A 7 -48.02 7.83 -23.75
C SER A 7 -46.98 7.36 -24.79
N GLY A 8 -46.42 8.28 -25.59
CA GLY A 8 -45.54 7.96 -26.72
C GLY A 8 -44.04 8.05 -26.48
N TYR A 9 -43.59 8.58 -25.33
CA TYR A 9 -42.19 9.02 -25.16
C TYR A 9 -41.34 8.20 -24.18
N SER A 10 -41.81 7.05 -23.68
CA SER A 10 -41.04 6.25 -22.71
C SER A 10 -40.73 4.81 -23.13
N ALA A 11 -40.96 4.43 -24.38
CA ALA A 11 -40.88 3.01 -24.78
C ALA A 11 -39.93 2.67 -25.95
N VAL A 12 -39.08 3.60 -26.43
CA VAL A 12 -38.22 3.33 -27.61
C VAL A 12 -36.78 3.86 -27.46
N LEU A 13 -36.11 3.61 -26.33
CA LEU A 13 -34.64 3.81 -26.25
C LEU A 13 -33.85 2.55 -25.86
N VAL A 14 -34.52 1.40 -25.73
CA VAL A 14 -33.83 0.12 -25.61
C VAL A 14 -34.35 -0.75 -26.73
N SER A 15 -33.52 -0.94 -27.75
CA SER A 15 -33.78 -1.93 -28.80
C SER A 15 -34.15 -3.26 -28.14
N PRO A 16 -35.22 -3.95 -28.58
CA PRO A 16 -35.63 -5.23 -28.00
C PRO A 16 -34.55 -6.31 -28.16
N ASP A 17 -33.57 -6.06 -29.02
CA ASP A 17 -32.42 -6.93 -29.24
C ASP A 17 -31.28 -6.59 -28.28
N ARG A 18 -31.20 -7.34 -27.18
CA ARG A 18 -30.03 -7.35 -26.26
C ARG A 18 -28.73 -7.80 -26.95
N LEU A 19 -28.82 -8.24 -28.21
CA LEU A 19 -27.74 -8.74 -29.04
C LEU A 19 -27.44 -7.83 -30.24
N CYS A 20 -27.96 -6.59 -30.26
CA CYS A 20 -27.67 -5.66 -31.35
C CYS A 20 -26.14 -5.53 -31.55
N PRO A 21 -25.59 -5.95 -32.70
CA PRO A 21 -24.14 -6.00 -32.91
C PRO A 21 -23.45 -4.65 -32.73
N LEU A 22 -24.16 -3.56 -33.03
CA LEU A 22 -23.68 -2.19 -32.82
C LEU A 22 -23.51 -1.85 -31.34
N LEU A 23 -24.45 -2.27 -30.48
CA LEU A 23 -24.37 -2.03 -29.04
C LEU A 23 -23.24 -2.85 -28.41
N LEU A 24 -23.08 -4.11 -28.83
CA LEU A 24 -21.98 -4.97 -28.40
C LEU A 24 -20.61 -4.40 -28.83
N HIS A 25 -20.53 -3.88 -30.06
CA HIS A 25 -19.31 -3.25 -30.56
C HIS A 25 -18.98 -1.97 -29.79
N LEU A 26 -19.99 -1.14 -29.51
CA LEU A 26 -19.82 0.06 -28.69
C LEU A 26 -19.35 -0.29 -27.27
N GLU A 27 -19.97 -1.28 -26.63
CA GLU A 27 -19.56 -1.74 -25.30
C GLU A 27 -18.10 -2.22 -25.28
N PHE A 28 -17.70 -3.00 -26.29
CA PHE A 28 -16.32 -3.44 -26.45
C PHE A 28 -15.35 -2.26 -26.57
N CYS A 29 -15.65 -1.28 -27.42
CA CYS A 29 -14.85 -0.08 -27.60
C CYS A 29 -14.76 0.73 -26.31
N CYS A 30 -15.86 0.94 -25.60
CA CYS A 30 -15.89 1.65 -24.31
C CYS A 30 -15.02 0.94 -23.26
N LYS A 31 -15.10 -0.39 -23.16
CA LYS A 31 -14.24 -1.17 -22.24
C LYS A 31 -12.76 -1.04 -22.60
N LEU A 32 -12.43 -1.01 -23.88
CA LEU A 32 -11.05 -0.86 -24.34
C LEU A 32 -10.49 0.52 -23.98
N ILE A 33 -11.27 1.58 -24.23
CA ILE A 33 -10.92 2.96 -23.86
C ILE A 33 -10.76 3.09 -22.35
N LEU A 34 -11.70 2.53 -21.57
CA LEU A 34 -11.63 2.57 -20.10
C LEU A 34 -10.36 1.89 -19.58
N ARG A 35 -10.01 0.70 -20.11
CA ARG A 35 -8.77 0.00 -19.74
C ARG A 35 -7.54 0.84 -20.07
N LEU A 36 -7.50 1.48 -21.23
CA LEU A 36 -6.40 2.37 -21.58
C LEU A 36 -6.31 3.56 -20.63
N ALA A 37 -7.43 4.22 -20.33
CA ALA A 37 -7.50 5.37 -19.43
C ALA A 37 -7.03 5.00 -18.02
N THR A 38 -7.50 3.89 -17.45
CA THR A 38 -7.07 3.43 -16.12
C THR A 38 -5.57 3.12 -16.05
N LYS A 39 -5.00 2.55 -17.12
CA LYS A 39 -3.56 2.28 -17.20
C LYS A 39 -2.75 3.59 -17.22
N LEU A 40 -3.18 4.56 -18.00
CA LEU A 40 -2.55 5.88 -18.06
C LEU A 40 -2.66 6.62 -16.73
N GLU A 41 -3.83 6.57 -16.08
CA GLU A 41 -4.04 7.14 -14.76
C GLU A 41 -3.12 6.50 -13.71
N GLN A 42 -3.01 5.17 -13.72
CA GLN A 42 -2.09 4.45 -12.84
C GLN A 42 -0.63 4.90 -13.06
N HIS A 43 -0.19 5.02 -14.31
CA HIS A 43 1.16 5.52 -14.62
C HIS A 43 1.37 6.94 -14.12
N MET A 44 0.41 7.84 -14.34
CA MET A 44 0.46 9.21 -13.84
C MET A 44 0.56 9.24 -12.31
N LEU A 45 -0.25 8.45 -11.61
CA LEU A 45 -0.22 8.37 -10.13
C LEU A 45 1.12 7.83 -9.63
N GLN A 46 1.68 6.81 -10.27
CA GLN A 46 3.01 6.28 -9.95
C GLN A 46 4.10 7.34 -10.14
N GLN A 47 4.07 8.09 -11.25
CA GLN A 47 5.00 9.18 -11.49
C GLN A 47 4.88 10.28 -10.43
N ARG A 48 3.65 10.68 -10.06
CA ARG A 48 3.41 11.65 -8.99
C ARG A 48 3.93 11.17 -7.64
N ALA A 49 3.72 9.90 -7.30
CA ALA A 49 4.25 9.29 -6.08
C ALA A 49 5.78 9.28 -6.09
N LYS A 50 6.40 8.92 -7.23
CA LYS A 50 7.86 8.95 -7.40
C LYS A 50 8.43 10.36 -7.23
N LEU A 51 7.80 11.36 -7.84
CA LEU A 51 8.20 12.77 -7.68
C LEU A 51 8.03 13.24 -6.23
N ALA A 52 6.94 12.86 -5.58
CA ALA A 52 6.73 13.17 -4.16
C ALA A 52 7.79 12.51 -3.27
N TRP A 53 8.19 11.27 -3.57
CA TRP A 53 9.28 10.58 -2.86
C TRP A 53 10.64 11.21 -3.14
N MET A 54 10.94 11.58 -4.39
CA MET A 54 12.18 12.26 -4.73
C MET A 54 12.28 13.64 -4.06
N LYS A 55 11.16 14.37 -3.99
CA LYS A 55 11.09 15.69 -3.34
C LYS A 55 11.11 15.58 -1.81
N GLY A 56 10.44 14.57 -1.24
CA GLY A 56 10.35 14.33 0.19
C GLY A 56 11.57 13.58 0.78
N GLY A 57 12.35 12.86 -0.03
CA GLY A 57 13.41 11.99 0.46
C GLY A 57 12.91 10.89 1.41
N ASP A 58 13.73 10.44 2.36
CA ASP A 58 13.39 9.46 3.41
C ASP A 58 12.44 10.03 4.50
N GLN A 59 11.57 10.98 4.14
CA GLN A 59 10.55 11.52 5.03
C GLN A 59 9.37 10.56 5.29
N CYS A 60 9.48 9.29 4.85
CA CYS A 60 8.75 8.17 5.44
C CYS A 60 9.07 7.95 6.93
N SER A 61 9.92 8.80 7.52
CA SER A 61 10.19 9.01 8.94
C SER A 61 9.08 8.52 9.87
N ARG A 62 7.85 9.03 9.81
CA ARG A 62 6.84 8.68 10.83
C ARG A 62 6.49 7.20 10.85
N ILE A 63 6.25 6.58 9.69
CA ILE A 63 5.90 5.16 9.62
C ILE A 63 7.13 4.28 9.80
N PHE A 64 8.26 4.69 9.21
CA PHE A 64 9.55 4.01 9.35
C PHE A 64 10.01 4.00 10.82
N PHE A 65 10.12 5.15 11.46
CA PHE A 65 10.50 5.28 12.87
C PHE A 65 9.50 4.60 13.79
N ARG A 66 8.19 4.59 13.48
CA ARG A 66 7.22 3.79 14.23
C ARG A 66 7.50 2.29 14.13
N LYS A 67 7.82 1.78 12.93
CA LYS A 67 8.21 0.37 12.73
C LYS A 67 9.53 0.04 13.42
N VAL A 68 10.52 0.93 13.35
CA VAL A 68 11.81 0.78 14.04
C VAL A 68 11.64 0.78 15.55
N ALA A 69 10.85 1.71 16.11
CA ALA A 69 10.54 1.76 17.53
C ALA A 69 9.82 0.49 18.00
N LYS A 70 8.81 0.02 17.25
CA LYS A 70 8.13 -1.26 17.54
C LYS A 70 9.12 -2.43 17.54
N ARG A 71 10.00 -2.52 16.53
CA ARG A 71 11.02 -3.57 16.43
C ARG A 71 12.03 -3.51 17.58
N ARG A 72 12.46 -2.30 17.99
CA ARG A 72 13.37 -2.10 19.13
C ARG A 72 12.71 -2.53 20.44
N ALA A 73 11.44 -2.18 20.65
CA ALA A 73 10.69 -2.61 21.83
C ALA A 73 10.51 -4.13 21.86
N SER A 74 10.11 -4.76 20.74
CA SER A 74 9.89 -6.21 20.69
C SER A 74 11.16 -7.03 20.81
N LYS A 75 12.30 -6.49 20.35
CA LYS A 75 13.61 -7.18 20.41
C LYS A 75 14.47 -6.71 21.58
N ARG A 76 13.89 -5.99 22.54
CA ARG A 76 14.62 -5.54 23.73
C ARG A 76 14.99 -6.76 24.56
N ILE A 77 16.28 -6.90 24.83
CA ILE A 77 16.80 -7.93 25.74
C ILE A 77 16.71 -7.34 27.15
N PHE A 78 15.92 -7.98 28.02
CA PHE A 78 15.71 -7.53 29.40
C PHE A 78 16.72 -8.12 30.38
N GLN A 79 17.32 -9.26 30.02
CA GLN A 79 18.21 -9.99 30.91
C GLN A 79 19.18 -10.85 30.10
N ILE A 80 20.42 -10.91 30.53
CA ILE A 80 21.45 -11.84 30.03
C ILE A 80 22.09 -12.53 31.24
N THR A 81 22.43 -13.80 31.08
CA THR A 81 23.19 -14.55 32.10
C THR A 81 24.65 -14.61 31.68
N ASN A 82 25.55 -14.14 32.55
CA ASN A 82 27.00 -14.21 32.32
C ASN A 82 27.50 -15.66 32.48
N THR A 83 28.69 -15.97 31.93
CA THR A 83 29.49 -17.18 32.18
C THR A 83 29.68 -17.51 33.67
N ALA A 84 29.67 -16.51 34.56
CA ALA A 84 29.70 -16.71 36.02
C ALA A 84 28.34 -17.12 36.63
N GLY A 85 27.30 -17.32 35.82
CA GLY A 85 25.94 -17.66 36.26
C GLY A 85 25.13 -16.48 36.82
N GLN A 86 25.69 -15.27 36.81
CA GLN A 86 25.01 -14.06 37.30
C GLN A 86 24.00 -13.54 36.28
N ILE A 87 22.83 -13.15 36.79
CA ILE A 87 21.74 -12.55 36.04
C ILE A 87 21.95 -11.04 35.96
N LEU A 88 22.24 -10.53 34.77
CA LEU A 88 22.37 -9.10 34.51
C LEU A 88 21.03 -8.57 33.99
N THR A 89 20.43 -7.67 34.75
CA THR A 89 19.15 -7.01 34.42
C THR A 89 19.33 -5.52 34.15
N ASP A 90 20.45 -4.91 34.57
CA ASP A 90 20.77 -3.54 34.21
C ASP A 90 21.14 -3.43 32.72
N GLN A 91 20.66 -2.38 32.07
CA GLN A 91 20.80 -2.21 30.64
C GLN A 91 22.26 -1.97 30.23
N GLN A 92 23.07 -1.30 31.06
CA GLN A 92 24.49 -1.07 30.77
C GLN A 92 25.28 -2.36 30.94
N ASP A 93 24.98 -3.15 31.98
CA ASP A 93 25.64 -4.43 32.22
C ASP A 93 25.35 -5.44 31.10
N VAL A 94 24.10 -5.49 30.62
CA VAL A 94 23.68 -6.29 29.45
C VAL A 94 24.43 -5.88 28.19
N ILE A 95 24.63 -4.57 27.96
CA ILE A 95 25.38 -4.06 26.80
C ILE A 95 26.87 -4.43 26.91
N ASN A 96 27.45 -4.23 28.08
CA ASN A 96 28.87 -4.51 28.33
C ASN A 96 29.18 -5.99 28.16
N GLU A 97 28.35 -6.88 28.69
CA GLU A 97 28.49 -8.33 28.52
C GLU A 97 28.33 -8.74 27.04
N PHE A 98 27.37 -8.15 26.33
CA PHE A 98 27.18 -8.41 24.90
C PHE A 98 28.38 -7.94 24.05
N ILE A 99 28.94 -6.77 24.35
CA ILE A 99 30.15 -6.26 23.68
C ILE A 99 31.34 -7.16 23.99
N ALA A 100 31.51 -7.60 25.25
CA ALA A 100 32.57 -8.51 25.65
C ALA A 100 32.48 -9.85 24.90
N PHE A 101 31.29 -10.45 24.82
CA PHE A 101 31.05 -11.67 24.04
C PHE A 101 31.34 -11.50 22.55
N SER A 102 30.83 -10.43 21.93
CA SER A 102 30.99 -10.20 20.49
C SER A 102 32.41 -9.81 20.07
N GLY A 103 33.16 -9.13 20.94
CA GLY A 103 34.58 -8.82 20.74
C GLY A 103 35.51 -10.03 20.86
N VAL A 104 35.08 -11.09 21.55
CA VAL A 104 35.82 -12.36 21.67
C VAL A 104 35.62 -13.24 20.43
N VAL A 105 34.47 -13.17 19.77
CA VAL A 105 34.16 -13.97 18.55
C VAL A 105 34.87 -13.46 17.29
N GLY A 106 35.44 -12.24 17.33
CA GLY A 106 36.16 -11.61 16.22
C GLY A 106 37.68 -11.82 16.18
N ARG A 107 38.24 -12.70 17.04
CA ARG A 107 39.66 -13.09 17.03
C ARG A 107 39.83 -14.56 16.66
#